data_AF-A0A6S7JU72-F1
#
_entry.id   AF-A0A6S7JU72-F1
#
_cell.length_a   1.000
_cell.length_b   1.000
_cell.length_c   1.000
_cell.angle_alpha   90.00
_cell.angle_beta   90.00
_cell.angle_gamma   90.00
#
_symmetry.space_group_name_H-M   'P 1'
#
loop_
_entity.id
_entity.type
_entity.pdbx_description
1 polymer ?
#
loop_
_entity_poly.entity_id
_entity_poly.type
_entity_poly.pdbx_seq_one_letter_code
_entity_poly.pdbx_strand_id
1 'polypeptide(L)'
;VIWHHLYDRSSCREKGTLYAARNLLDTRNVTMDPHNNFYGCSEFLDKVLSAYLVCGALNHFGMKDIDDTPEQNNYTGEPID
;
A
#
# COMPACT_ATOMS: atom_id res chain seq x y z
N VAL A 1 6.50 15.17 4.16
CA VAL A 1 7.37 14.78 3.02
C VAL A 1 6.66 13.78 2.10
N ILE A 2 6.24 12.59 2.54
CA ILE A 2 5.52 11.60 1.69
C ILE A 2 4.33 12.19 0.93
N TRP A 3 3.47 12.95 1.62
CA TRP A 3 2.27 13.53 1.02
C TRP A 3 2.59 14.48 -0.14
N HIS A 4 3.65 15.28 0.02
CA HIS A 4 4.09 16.23 -0.99
C HIS A 4 4.60 15.54 -2.28
N HIS A 5 5.19 14.35 -2.17
CA HIS A 5 5.74 13.63 -3.32
C HIS A 5 4.75 12.66 -3.97
N LEU A 6 3.84 12.08 -3.19
CA LEU A 6 2.99 10.98 -3.66
C LEU A 6 1.52 11.36 -3.80
N TYR A 7 1.09 12.49 -3.23
CA TYR A 7 -0.28 12.97 -3.28
C TYR A 7 -0.38 14.26 -4.11
N ASP A 8 -0.59 14.11 -5.41
CA ASP A 8 -0.94 15.21 -6.32
C ASP A 8 -2.29 14.91 -7.00
N ARG A 9 -3.20 15.89 -7.01
CA ARG A 9 -4.50 15.76 -7.69
C ARG A 9 -4.37 15.62 -9.21
N SER A 10 -3.28 16.14 -9.77
CA SER A 10 -2.99 16.03 -11.21
C SER A 10 -2.73 14.58 -11.63
N SER A 11 -2.25 13.74 -10.71
CA SER A 11 -1.81 12.37 -10.99
C SER A 11 -2.92 11.32 -10.83
N CYS A 12 -4.17 11.74 -11.03
CA CYS A 12 -5.36 10.89 -10.87
C CYS A 12 -5.41 9.68 -11.83
N ARG A 13 -4.73 9.78 -12.96
CA ARG A 13 -4.61 8.73 -13.98
C ARG A 13 -3.33 7.90 -13.84
N GLU A 14 -2.41 8.33 -12.98
CA GLU A 14 -1.12 7.68 -12.78
C GLU A 14 -1.27 6.58 -11.73
N LYS A 15 -1.32 5.33 -12.20
CA LYS A 15 -1.40 4.17 -11.31
C LYS A 15 -0.17 4.12 -10.40
N GLY A 16 -0.41 3.97 -9.11
CA GLY A 16 0.64 3.92 -8.09
C GLY A 16 0.80 5.20 -7.28
N THR A 17 0.14 6.29 -7.64
CA THR A 17 0.09 7.50 -6.80
C THR A 17 -0.93 7.37 -5.68
N LEU A 18 -0.73 8.10 -4.58
CA LEU A 18 -1.70 8.11 -3.48
C LEU A 18 -3.04 8.70 -3.93
N TYR A 19 -3.05 9.66 -4.86
CA TYR A 19 -4.30 10.24 -5.34
C TYR A 19 -5.11 9.25 -6.19
N ALA A 20 -4.45 8.46 -7.05
CA ALA A 20 -5.12 7.39 -7.78
C ALA A 20 -5.67 6.31 -6.84
N ALA A 21 -4.89 5.90 -5.82
CA ALA A 21 -5.32 4.92 -4.82
C ALA A 21 -6.50 5.43 -3.98
N ARG A 22 -6.49 6.71 -3.59
CA ARG A 22 -7.59 7.37 -2.87
C ARG A 22 -8.90 7.34 -3.66
N ASN A 23 -8.83 7.55 -4.97
CA ASN A 23 -10.01 7.49 -5.84
C ASN A 23 -10.51 6.05 -6.02
N LEU A 24 -9.59 5.08 -6.14
CA LEU A 24 -9.93 3.66 -6.27
C LEU A 24 -10.65 3.11 -5.03
N LEU A 25 -10.23 3.56 -3.85
CA LEU A 25 -10.79 3.14 -2.55
C LEU A 25 -12.01 3.96 -2.11
N ASP A 26 -12.47 4.93 -2.92
CA ASP A 26 -13.52 5.92 -2.61
C ASP A 26 -13.36 6.60 -1.23
N THR A 27 -12.11 6.90 -0.85
CA THR A 27 -11.77 7.48 0.46
C THR A 27 -11.98 8.99 0.44
N ARG A 28 -13.23 9.44 0.61
CA ARG A 28 -13.63 10.86 0.46
C ARG A 28 -13.14 11.78 1.58
N ASN A 29 -12.87 11.23 2.76
CA ASN A 29 -12.35 11.96 3.92
C ASN A 29 -10.87 12.36 3.79
N VAL A 30 -10.14 11.86 2.79
CA VAL A 30 -8.73 12.20 2.54
C VAL A 30 -8.62 13.53 1.80
N THR A 31 -7.80 14.43 2.35
CA THR A 31 -7.60 15.80 1.87
C THR A 31 -6.22 16.01 1.26
N MET A 32 -6.08 17.05 0.43
CA MET A 32 -4.78 17.42 -0.16
C MET A 32 -3.79 17.93 0.89
N ASP A 33 -4.29 18.67 1.89
CA ASP A 33 -3.52 19.02 3.07
C ASP A 33 -3.89 18.02 4.18
N PRO A 34 -2.96 17.14 4.61
CA PRO A 34 -3.22 16.14 5.62
C PRO A 34 -3.47 16.74 7.01
N HIS A 35 -3.10 18.00 7.26
CA HIS A 35 -3.40 18.67 8.54
C HIS A 35 -4.90 18.97 8.71
N ASN A 36 -5.65 19.14 7.61
CA ASN A 36 -7.09 19.40 7.67
C ASN A 36 -7.91 18.19 8.10
N ASN A 37 -7.39 16.97 7.87
CA ASN A 37 -7.99 15.74 8.39
C ASN A 37 -6.92 14.68 8.61
N PHE A 38 -6.16 14.85 9.69
CA PHE A 38 -5.01 14.00 10.01
C PHE A 38 -5.39 12.53 10.13
N TYR A 39 -6.45 12.21 10.88
CA TYR A 39 -6.87 10.84 11.11
C TYR A 39 -7.26 10.13 9.82
N GLY A 40 -8.11 10.75 8.99
CA GLY A 40 -8.50 10.16 7.71
C GLY A 40 -7.33 9.98 6.74
N CYS A 41 -6.36 10.89 6.76
CA CYS A 41 -5.15 10.77 5.93
C CYS A 41 -4.19 9.70 6.45
N SER A 42 -4.05 9.56 7.78
CA SER A 42 -3.23 8.53 8.42
C SER A 42 -3.78 7.13 8.16
N GLU A 43 -5.07 6.91 8.42
CA GLU A 43 -5.74 5.63 8.16
C GLU A 43 -5.64 5.22 6.69
N PHE A 44 -5.79 6.17 5.78
CA PHE A 44 -5.61 5.93 4.35
C PHE A 44 -4.17 5.51 4.02
N LEU A 45 -3.18 6.20 4.59
CA LEU A 45 -1.77 5.89 4.35
C LEU A 45 -1.41 4.49 4.89
N ASP A 46 -1.86 4.17 6.10
CA ASP A 46 -1.64 2.85 6.71
C ASP A 46 -2.23 1.74 5.84
N LYS A 47 -3.46 1.92 5.36
CA LYS A 47 -4.12 0.95 4.49
C LYS A 47 -3.37 0.73 3.17
N VAL A 48 -2.91 1.81 2.55
CA VAL A 48 -2.14 1.73 1.30
C VAL A 48 -0.80 1.03 1.53
N LEU A 49 -0.08 1.36 2.61
CA LEU A 49 1.19 0.74 2.94
C LEU A 49 1.04 -0.75 3.24
N SER A 50 0.02 -1.15 4.01
CA SER A 50 -0.28 -2.56 4.26
C SER A 50 -0.57 -3.32 2.96
N ALA A 51 -1.33 -2.72 2.02
CA ALA A 51 -1.60 -3.33 0.73
C ALA A 51 -0.32 -3.52 -0.10
N TYR A 52 0.59 -2.53 -0.11
CA TYR A 52 1.89 -2.66 -0.78
C TYR A 52 2.79 -3.73 -0.14
N LEU A 53 2.80 -3.83 1.18
CA LEU A 53 3.54 -4.87 1.90
C LEU A 53 3.02 -6.26 1.56
N VAL A 54 1.70 -6.47 1.58
CA VAL A 54 1.08 -7.74 1.20
C VAL A 54 1.38 -8.06 -0.26
N CYS A 55 1.17 -7.12 -1.18
CA CYS A 55 1.46 -7.32 -2.60
C CYS A 55 2.94 -7.66 -2.85
N GLY A 56 3.85 -6.95 -2.16
CA GLY A 56 5.29 -7.23 -2.21
C GLY A 56 5.63 -8.61 -1.68
N ALA A 57 5.02 -9.03 -0.57
CA ALA A 57 5.20 -10.37 0.00
C ALA A 57 4.68 -11.45 -0.95
N LEU A 58 3.46 -11.30 -1.48
CA LEU A 58 2.88 -12.23 -2.44
C LEU A 58 3.77 -12.39 -3.67
N ASN A 59 4.21 -11.27 -4.26
CA ASN A 59 5.12 -11.29 -5.39
C ASN A 59 6.49 -11.90 -5.06
N HIS A 60 7.02 -11.63 -3.86
CA HIS A 60 8.31 -12.19 -3.44
C HIS A 60 8.24 -13.70 -3.24
N PHE A 61 7.16 -14.22 -2.65
CA PHE A 61 6.98 -15.65 -2.39
C PHE A 61 6.34 -16.42 -3.55
N GLY A 62 6.03 -15.75 -4.67
CA GLY A 62 5.38 -16.37 -5.81
C GLY A 62 3.92 -16.78 -5.53
N MET A 63 3.26 -16.14 -4.57
CA MET A 63 1.88 -16.42 -4.17
C MET A 63 0.90 -15.55 -4.97
N LYS A 64 -0.26 -16.10 -5.35
CA LYS A 64 -1.30 -15.38 -6.08
C LYS A 64 -2.35 -14.78 -5.14
N ASP A 65 -2.63 -15.46 -4.04
CA ASP A 65 -3.53 -15.02 -2.98
C ASP A 65 -2.89 -15.20 -1.59
N ILE A 66 -3.48 -14.56 -0.58
CA ILE A 66 -3.00 -14.64 0.81
C ILE A 66 -3.10 -16.05 1.40
N ASP A 67 -4.03 -16.86 0.89
CA ASP A 67 -4.26 -18.24 1.33
C ASP A 67 -3.36 -19.26 0.60
N ASP A 68 -2.51 -18.82 -0.33
CA ASP A 68 -1.58 -19.70 -1.05
C ASP A 68 -0.36 -20.09 -0.20
N THR A 69 0.36 -21.10 -0.65
CA THR A 69 1.66 -21.47 -0.09
C THR A 69 2.81 -20.83 -0.89
N PRO A 70 3.89 -20.36 -0.23
CA PRO A 70 5.09 -19.87 -0.91
C PRO A 70 5.69 -20.88 -1.92
N GLU A 71 5.79 -20.46 -3.18
CA GLU A 71 6.41 -21.23 -4.27
C GLU A 71 7.87 -20.81 -4.52
N GLN A 72 8.25 -19.62 -4.08
CA GLN A 72 9.57 -19.01 -4.32
C GLN A 72 10.17 -18.48 -3.02
N ASN A 73 11.50 -18.38 -2.97
CA ASN A 73 12.26 -17.81 -1.83
C ASN A 73 11.95 -18.47 -0.47
N ASN A 74 11.62 -19.75 -0.50
CA ASN A 74 11.42 -20.56 0.70
C ASN A 74 12.72 -20.64 1.50
N TYR A 75 12.60 -20.40 2.81
CA TYR A 75 13.73 -20.57 3.71
C TYR A 75 14.05 -22.07 3.87
N THR A 76 15.25 -22.48 3.46
CA THR A 76 15.73 -23.86 3.56
C THR A 76 16.77 -24.07 4.66
N GLY A 77 16.95 -23.08 5.55
CA GLY A 77 17.91 -23.20 6.65
C GLY A 77 17.39 -24.14 7.73
N GLU A 78 18.31 -24.68 8.54
CA GLU A 78 17.92 -25.45 9.74
C GLU A 78 17.17 -24.54 10.71
N PRO A 79 16.15 -25.05 11.43
CA PRO A 79 15.52 -24.30 12.51
C PRO A 79 16.62 -23.84 13.47
N ILE A 80 16.63 -22.55 13.82
CA ILE A 80 17.49 -22.08 14.89
C ILE A 80 16.84 -22.61 16.17
N ASP A 81 17.43 -23.67 16.75
CA ASP A 81 17.07 -24.24 18.06
C ASP A 81 17.08 -23.19 19.18
#